data_AF-A0A6P3XA00-F1
#
_entry.id   AF-A0A6P3XA00-F1
#
_cell.length_a   1.000
_cell.length_b   1.000
_cell.length_c   1.000
_cell.angle_alpha   90.00
_cell.angle_beta   90.00
_cell.angle_gamma   90.00
#
_symmetry.space_group_name_H-M   'P 1'
#
loop_
_entity.id
_entity.type
_entity.pdbx_description
1 polymer ?
#
loop_
_entity_poly.entity_id
_entity_poly.type
_entity_poly.pdbx_seq_one_letter_code
_entity_poly.pdbx_strand_id
1 'polypeptide(L)'
;MMGRYKLVRDKSEYSTHYGYTGNDPSYPKYNATNMLASPVASAIASVSSSVLNADKIEQLREESTVVCRTSDFSNCTNRTCLFDVREDPCETTDLSSMYLEVVERLNAFIDGHKSVINRSS
;
A
#
# COMPACT_ATOMS: atom_id res chain seq x y z
N MET A 1 -5.41 13.21 8.65
CA MET A 1 -6.47 13.09 7.63
C MET A 1 -5.96 12.69 6.24
N MET A 2 -4.72 13.02 5.82
CA MET A 2 -4.21 12.65 4.48
C MET A 2 -3.91 11.16 4.27
N GLY A 3 -3.63 10.40 5.33
CA GLY A 3 -3.22 8.99 5.24
C GLY A 3 -4.28 8.00 4.73
N ARG A 4 -5.48 8.46 4.36
CA ARG A 4 -6.49 7.63 3.66
C ARG A 4 -6.37 7.70 2.13
N TYR A 5 -5.67 8.70 1.61
CA TYR A 5 -5.59 8.94 0.17
C TYR A 5 -4.27 8.46 -0.40
N LYS A 6 -4.33 7.85 -1.58
CA LYS A 6 -3.17 7.50 -2.40
C LYS A 6 -3.17 8.37 -3.65
N LEU A 7 -2.03 9.01 -3.94
CA LEU A 7 -1.79 9.75 -5.16
C LEU A 7 -0.92 8.92 -6.10
N VAL A 8 -1.40 8.69 -7.32
CA VAL A 8 -0.62 8.09 -8.42
C VAL A 8 -0.36 9.17 -9.45
N ARG A 9 0.90 9.53 -9.68
CA ARG A 9 1.30 10.58 -10.64
C ARG A 9 2.52 10.21 -11.49
N ASP A 10 2.99 8.98 -11.35
CA ASP A 10 4.18 8.52 -12.07
C ASP A 10 3.85 8.30 -13.56
N LYS A 11 4.86 8.42 -14.40
CA LYS A 11 4.77 8.23 -15.86
C LYS A 11 5.52 6.97 -16.34
N SER A 12 6.11 6.22 -15.41
CA SER A 12 6.75 4.94 -15.70
C SER A 12 5.72 3.83 -15.90
N GLU A 13 6.17 2.63 -16.24
CA GLU A 13 5.34 1.42 -16.26
C GLU A 13 4.63 1.14 -14.91
N TYR A 14 5.14 1.72 -13.80
CA TYR A 14 4.55 1.66 -12.47
C TYR A 14 3.28 2.51 -12.29
N SER A 15 2.81 3.19 -13.33
CA SER A 15 1.51 3.88 -13.32
C SER A 15 0.31 2.95 -13.53
N THR A 16 0.57 1.66 -13.81
CA THR A 16 -0.47 0.65 -14.06
C THR A 16 -0.87 -0.09 -12.77
N HIS A 17 -2.08 -0.65 -12.76
CA HIS A 17 -2.54 -1.48 -11.65
C HIS A 17 -1.91 -2.88 -11.75
N TYR A 18 -1.18 -3.31 -10.70
CA TYR A 18 -0.44 -4.58 -10.69
C TYR A 18 -1.24 -5.81 -10.23
N GLY A 19 -2.52 -5.62 -9.89
CA GLY A 19 -3.44 -6.72 -9.60
C GLY A 19 -3.17 -7.48 -8.30
N TYR A 20 -3.95 -8.54 -8.09
CA TYR A 20 -3.88 -9.45 -6.94
C TYR A 20 -2.78 -10.52 -7.15
N THR A 21 -1.57 -10.11 -7.50
CA THR A 21 -0.48 -11.05 -7.86
C THR A 21 0.24 -11.62 -6.64
N GLY A 22 0.09 -11.02 -5.46
CA GLY A 22 0.83 -11.39 -4.25
C GLY A 22 0.56 -12.78 -3.67
N ASN A 23 -0.39 -13.55 -4.23
CA ASN A 23 -0.73 -14.91 -3.81
C ASN A 23 -0.56 -15.94 -4.94
N ASP A 24 0.30 -15.67 -5.91
CA ASP A 24 0.65 -16.65 -6.93
C ASP A 24 1.17 -17.95 -6.28
N PRO A 25 0.67 -19.13 -6.67
CA PRO A 25 1.10 -20.41 -6.10
C PRO A 25 2.60 -20.71 -6.26
N SER A 26 3.30 -20.05 -7.19
CA SER A 26 4.75 -20.13 -7.37
C SER A 26 5.54 -19.43 -6.26
N TYR A 27 4.91 -18.55 -5.48
CA TYR A 27 5.56 -17.87 -4.37
C TYR A 27 5.64 -18.76 -3.13
N PRO A 28 6.72 -18.65 -2.33
CA PRO A 28 6.80 -19.37 -1.06
C PRO A 28 5.58 -19.07 -0.20
N LYS A 29 4.94 -20.14 0.31
CA LYS A 29 3.83 -19.99 1.23
C LYS A 29 4.29 -19.21 2.47
N TYR A 30 3.43 -18.30 2.92
CA TYR A 30 3.65 -17.61 4.19
C TYR A 30 3.77 -18.64 5.32
N ASN A 31 4.70 -18.38 6.25
CA ASN A 31 4.96 -19.27 7.38
C ASN A 31 5.04 -18.43 8.65
N ALA A 32 3.94 -18.42 9.42
CA ALA A 32 3.85 -17.65 10.66
C ALA A 32 4.92 -18.04 11.69
N THR A 33 5.34 -19.31 11.75
CA THR A 33 6.39 -19.77 12.67
C THR A 33 7.75 -19.16 12.32
N ASN A 34 8.12 -19.15 11.04
CA ASN A 34 9.36 -18.51 10.59
C ASN A 34 9.31 -17.00 10.81
N MET A 35 8.14 -16.38 10.62
CA MET A 35 7.97 -14.95 10.91
C MET A 35 8.14 -14.65 12.40
N LEU A 36 7.57 -15.46 13.30
CA LEU A 36 7.73 -15.33 14.75
C LEU A 36 9.18 -15.49 15.21
N ALA A 37 9.94 -16.35 14.54
CA ALA A 37 11.38 -16.52 14.81
C ALA A 37 12.24 -15.39 14.21
N SER A 38 11.65 -14.44 13.48
CA SER A 38 12.41 -13.38 12.81
C SER A 38 12.92 -12.31 13.79
N PRO A 39 14.01 -11.61 13.42
CA PRO A 39 14.47 -10.43 14.17
C PRO A 39 13.39 -9.34 14.28
N VAL A 40 12.51 -9.23 13.29
CA VAL A 40 11.41 -8.24 13.29
C VAL A 40 10.39 -8.57 14.37
N ALA A 41 9.97 -9.84 14.46
CA ALA A 41 9.06 -10.27 15.52
C ALA A 41 9.67 -10.06 16.91
N SER A 42 10.98 -10.31 17.05
CA SER A 42 11.73 -10.07 18.29
C SER A 42 11.79 -8.58 18.65
N ALA A 43 12.02 -7.70 17.66
CA ALA A 43 12.02 -6.26 17.84
C ALA A 43 10.64 -5.69 18.19
N ILE A 44 9.57 -6.21 17.58
CA ILE A 44 8.20 -5.80 17.94
C ILE A 44 7.86 -6.24 19.36
N ALA A 45 8.23 -7.47 19.73
CA ALA A 45 7.99 -8.01 21.07
C ALA A 45 8.73 -7.22 22.18
N SER A 46 9.86 -6.57 21.86
CA SER A 46 10.60 -5.77 22.85
C SER A 46 9.95 -4.43 23.18
N VAL A 47 9.05 -3.94 22.33
CA VAL A 47 8.39 -2.63 22.48
C VAL A 47 6.87 -2.71 22.63
N SER A 48 6.29 -3.91 22.49
CA SER A 48 4.84 -4.14 22.49
C SER A 48 4.42 -5.05 23.65
N SER A 49 3.27 -4.76 24.24
CA SER A 49 2.60 -5.66 25.20
C SER A 49 1.75 -6.74 24.52
N SER A 50 1.57 -6.65 23.19
CA SER A 50 0.80 -7.62 22.42
C SER A 50 1.60 -8.91 22.23
N VAL A 51 1.04 -10.02 22.68
CA VAL A 51 1.60 -11.36 22.46
C VAL A 51 1.12 -11.87 21.11
N LEU A 52 2.05 -12.09 20.17
CA LEU A 52 1.76 -12.72 18.89
C LEU A 52 2.01 -14.22 18.99
N ASN A 53 1.09 -15.01 18.43
CA ASN A 53 1.28 -16.43 18.17
C ASN A 53 0.87 -16.73 16.71
N ALA A 54 1.17 -17.93 16.23
CA ALA A 54 0.98 -18.28 14.82
C ALA A 54 -0.48 -18.09 14.38
N ASP A 55 -1.44 -18.58 15.18
CA ASP A 55 -2.87 -18.45 14.87
C ASP A 55 -3.31 -16.98 14.80
N LYS A 56 -2.84 -16.14 15.72
CA LYS A 56 -3.18 -14.72 15.73
C LYS A 56 -2.60 -14.00 14.51
N ILE A 57 -1.42 -14.38 14.06
CA ILE A 57 -0.80 -13.83 12.86
C ILE A 57 -1.60 -14.20 11.62
N GLU A 58 -1.96 -15.49 11.48
CA GLU A 58 -2.77 -15.95 10.34
C GLU A 58 -4.14 -15.25 10.34
N GLN A 59 -4.80 -15.15 11.50
CA GLN A 59 -6.05 -14.41 11.65
C GLN A 59 -5.90 -12.94 11.22
N LEU A 60 -4.89 -12.22 11.73
CA LEU A 60 -4.66 -10.82 11.38
C LEU A 60 -4.38 -10.65 9.88
N ARG A 61 -3.68 -11.61 9.27
CA ARG A 61 -3.39 -11.61 7.84
C ARG A 61 -4.66 -11.82 7.03
N GLU A 62 -5.52 -12.75 7.42
CA GLU A 62 -6.82 -12.97 6.78
C GLU A 62 -7.71 -11.73 6.90
N GLU A 63 -7.85 -11.16 8.09
CA GLU A 63 -8.63 -9.93 8.35
C GLU A 63 -8.12 -8.71 7.56
N SER A 64 -6.81 -8.68 7.26
CA SER A 64 -6.17 -7.58 6.52
C SER A 64 -6.12 -7.82 5.01
N THR A 65 -6.56 -8.99 4.53
CA THR A 65 -6.48 -9.33 3.10
C THR A 65 -7.57 -8.60 2.31
N VAL A 66 -7.14 -7.73 1.38
CA VAL A 66 -8.03 -7.07 0.42
C VAL A 66 -8.23 -7.95 -0.80
N VAL A 67 -9.49 -8.33 -1.10
CA VAL A 67 -9.83 -9.10 -2.30
C VAL A 67 -10.55 -8.22 -3.31
N CYS A 68 -9.87 -7.88 -4.41
CA CYS A 68 -10.45 -7.15 -5.53
C CYS A 68 -11.06 -8.12 -6.55
N ARG A 69 -12.37 -8.03 -6.76
CA ARG A 69 -13.13 -8.94 -7.66
C ARG A 69 -13.32 -8.42 -9.08
N THR A 70 -12.98 -7.16 -9.32
CA THR A 70 -13.12 -6.50 -10.62
C THR A 70 -11.77 -6.39 -11.31
N SER A 71 -11.78 -6.36 -12.65
CA SER A 71 -10.64 -6.00 -13.49
C SER A 71 -10.68 -4.53 -13.94
N ASP A 72 -11.75 -3.80 -13.59
CA ASP A 72 -11.98 -2.43 -14.04
C ASP A 72 -11.29 -1.44 -13.11
N PHE A 73 -9.97 -1.34 -13.29
CA PHE A 73 -9.12 -0.42 -12.55
C PHE A 73 -8.98 0.92 -13.28
N SER A 74 -8.84 2.00 -12.51
CA SER A 74 -8.56 3.31 -13.09
C SER A 74 -7.19 3.33 -13.75
N ASN A 75 -7.15 3.67 -15.05
CA ASN A 75 -5.89 3.84 -15.77
C ASN A 75 -5.32 5.24 -15.51
N CYS A 76 -4.18 5.28 -14.82
CA CYS A 76 -3.48 6.51 -14.44
C CYS A 76 -2.27 6.79 -15.34
N THR A 77 -2.11 6.07 -16.45
CA THR A 77 -1.01 6.27 -17.39
C THR A 77 -0.98 7.71 -17.88
N ASN A 78 0.17 8.37 -17.70
CA ASN A 78 0.42 9.76 -18.08
C ASN A 78 -0.49 10.82 -17.42
N ARG A 79 -1.19 10.49 -16.33
CA ARG A 79 -2.02 11.46 -15.60
C ARG A 79 -1.98 11.21 -14.09
N THR A 80 -2.49 12.18 -13.34
CA THR A 80 -2.64 12.04 -11.89
C THR A 80 -3.98 11.41 -11.56
N CYS A 81 -3.97 10.43 -10.67
CA CYS A 81 -5.15 9.88 -10.01
C CYS A 81 -5.04 10.04 -8.50
N LEU A 82 -6.19 10.11 -7.85
CA LEU A 82 -6.35 10.12 -6.41
C LEU A 82 -7.35 9.05 -6.00
N PHE A 83 -6.98 8.18 -5.07
CA PHE A 83 -7.85 7.12 -4.56
C PHE A 83 -8.02 7.26 -3.06
N ASP A 84 -9.21 6.96 -2.56
CA ASP A 84 -9.47 6.81 -1.13
C ASP A 84 -9.32 5.33 -0.75
N VAL A 85 -8.12 4.92 -0.37
CA VAL A 85 -7.80 3.48 -0.18
C VAL A 85 -8.50 2.85 1.02
N ARG A 86 -9.24 3.62 1.82
CA ARG A 86 -10.11 3.09 2.87
C ARG A 86 -11.45 2.62 2.33
N GLU A 87 -12.01 3.35 1.38
CA GLU A 87 -13.32 3.03 0.77
C GLU A 87 -13.16 2.26 -0.55
N ASP A 88 -12.11 2.56 -1.30
CA ASP A 88 -11.75 1.96 -2.59
C ASP A 88 -10.30 1.44 -2.53
N PRO A 89 -10.03 0.36 -1.77
CA PRO A 89 -8.70 -0.23 -1.69
C PRO A 89 -8.25 -0.86 -3.02
N CYS A 90 -9.16 -1.02 -3.98
CA CYS A 90 -8.90 -1.60 -5.30
C CYS A 90 -8.59 -0.54 -6.37
N GLU A 91 -8.61 0.75 -6.04
CA GLU A 91 -8.19 1.84 -6.95
C GLU A 91 -9.00 1.85 -8.25
N THR A 92 -10.31 1.70 -8.10
CA THR A 92 -11.27 1.63 -9.21
C THR A 92 -11.80 3.01 -9.58
N THR A 93 -11.87 3.95 -8.63
CA THR A 93 -12.51 5.26 -8.80
C THR A 93 -11.53 6.40 -8.59
N ASP A 94 -11.16 7.10 -9.66
CA ASP A 94 -10.36 8.31 -9.55
C ASP A 94 -11.18 9.50 -8.98
N LEU A 95 -10.65 10.09 -7.92
CA LEU A 95 -11.21 11.24 -7.22
C LEU A 95 -10.41 12.54 -7.47
N SER A 96 -9.40 12.53 -8.35
CA SER A 96 -8.44 13.63 -8.52
C SER A 96 -9.08 14.96 -8.91
N SER A 97 -10.15 14.93 -9.72
CA SER A 97 -10.89 16.13 -10.13
C SER A 97 -11.80 16.69 -9.04
N MET A 98 -12.18 15.87 -8.05
CA MET A 98 -13.08 16.26 -6.97
C MET A 98 -12.35 16.83 -5.76
N TYR A 99 -11.13 16.36 -5.50
CA TYR A 99 -10.36 16.73 -4.30
C TYR A 99 -9.01 17.35 -4.66
N LEU A 100 -9.05 18.48 -5.38
CA LEU A 100 -7.86 19.20 -5.86
C LEU A 100 -6.90 19.58 -4.72
N GLU A 101 -7.42 20.03 -3.57
CA GLU A 101 -6.58 20.39 -2.41
C GLU A 101 -5.77 19.18 -1.89
N VAL A 102 -6.37 17.98 -1.90
CA VAL A 102 -5.68 16.75 -1.48
C VAL A 102 -4.58 16.41 -2.48
N VAL A 103 -4.86 16.56 -3.79
CA VAL A 103 -3.86 16.36 -4.86
C VAL A 103 -2.68 17.31 -4.69
N GLU A 104 -2.92 18.61 -4.49
CA GLU A 104 -1.87 19.61 -4.30
C GLU A 104 -1.00 19.29 -3.08
N ARG A 105 -1.63 18.96 -1.96
CA ARG A 105 -0.93 18.69 -0.71
C ARG A 105 -0.08 17.41 -0.78
N LEU A 106 -0.61 16.34 -1.37
CA LEU A 106 0.14 15.10 -1.56
C LEU A 106 1.29 15.28 -2.57
N ASN A 107 1.09 16.07 -3.63
CA ASN A 107 2.18 16.44 -4.54
C ASN A 107 3.31 17.16 -3.81
N ALA A 108 2.98 18.16 -2.98
CA ALA A 108 3.97 18.90 -2.21
C ALA A 108 4.79 17.99 -1.28
N PHE A 109 4.17 16.99 -0.65
CA PHE A 109 4.90 16.01 0.16
C PHE A 109 5.87 15.16 -0.67
N ILE A 110 5.44 14.67 -1.84
CA ILE A 110 6.31 13.86 -2.71
C ILE A 110 7.47 14.72 -3.25
N ASP A 111 7.19 15.95 -3.69
CA ASP A 111 8.21 16.87 -4.22
C ASP A 111 9.23 17.24 -3.14
N GLY A 112 8.77 17.49 -1.91
CA GLY A 112 9.63 17.68 -0.74
C GLY A 112 10.57 16.49 -0.53
N HIS A 113 10.04 15.26 -0.55
CA HIS A 113 10.85 14.05 -0.38
C HIS A 113 11.86 13.84 -1.52
N LYS A 114 11.44 14.01 -2.79
CA LYS A 114 12.34 13.92 -3.96
C LYS A 114 13.49 14.92 -3.87
N SER A 115 13.22 16.13 -3.37
CA SER A 115 14.26 17.15 -3.22
C SER A 115 15.37 16.74 -2.24
N VAL A 116 15.05 15.93 -1.22
CA VAL A 116 16.02 15.42 -0.24
C VAL A 116 16.82 14.27 -0.84
N ILE A 117 16.15 13.31 -1.50
CA ILE A 117 16.83 12.18 -2.16
C ILE A 117 17.83 12.69 -3.19
N ASN A 118 17.41 13.61 -4.07
CA ASN A 118 18.25 14.13 -5.14
C ASN A 118 19.42 15.01 -4.65
N ARG A 119 19.41 15.45 -3.39
CA ARG A 119 20.54 16.16 -2.77
C ARG A 119 21.59 15.21 -2.18
N SER A 120 21.27 13.92 -2.08
CA SER A 120 22.09 12.89 -1.43
C SER A 120 22.83 12.01 -2.44
N SER A 121 22.85 12.41 -3.73
CA SER A 121 23.46 11.70 -4.87
C SER A 121 24.52 12.55 -5.55
#